data_AF-A0A514EEG1-F1
#
_entry.id   AF-A0A514EEG1-F1
#
_cell.length_a   1.000
_cell.length_b   1.000
_cell.length_c   1.000
_cell.angle_alpha   90.00
_cell.angle_beta   90.00
_cell.angle_gamma   90.00
#
_symmetry.space_group_name_H-M   'P 1'
#
loop_
_entity.id
_entity.type
_entity.pdbx_description
1 polymer ?
#
loop_
_entity_poly.entity_id
_entity_poly.type
_entity_poly.pdbx_seq_one_letter_code
_entity_poly.pdbx_strand_id
1 'polypeptide(L)'
;MMMRSLLLCGYCRRQQAGFERAQVRYRVLDVEQEQGRRAAAALRREGVPIMVIGQHVVDGYRIADHRGAALDAHLLPLGYRVY
;
A
#
# COMPACT_ATOMS: atom_id res chain seq x y z
N MET A 1 3.15 4.28 4.45
CA MET A 1 4.23 3.86 3.53
C MET A 1 3.67 2.80 2.60
N MET A 2 4.07 2.80 1.32
CA MET A 2 3.61 1.86 0.31
C MET A 2 4.82 1.21 -0.37
N MET A 3 4.79 -0.10 -0.55
CA MET A 3 5.75 -0.82 -1.38
C MET A 3 5.12 -1.15 -2.73
N ARG A 4 5.91 -0.97 -3.80
CA ARG A 4 5.52 -1.26 -5.19
C ARG A 4 6.67 -1.95 -5.91
N SER A 5 6.39 -2.57 -7.06
CA SER A 5 7.41 -2.87 -8.06
C SER A 5 7.28 -1.89 -9.22
N LEU A 6 8.40 -1.43 -9.78
CA LEU A 6 8.44 -0.58 -10.98
C LEU A 6 8.08 -1.34 -12.27
N LEU A 7 8.20 -2.67 -12.27
CA LEU A 7 7.86 -3.50 -13.42
C LEU A 7 6.33 -3.68 -13.49
N LEU A 8 5.71 -2.92 -14.40
CA LEU A 8 4.31 -3.00 -14.86
C LEU A 8 3.24 -3.44 -13.82
N CYS A 9 3.29 -2.91 -12.60
CA CYS A 9 2.32 -3.26 -11.56
C CYS A 9 1.00 -2.46 -11.72
N GLY A 10 0.04 -3.03 -12.45
CA GLY A 10 -1.28 -2.42 -12.65
C GLY A 10 -2.05 -2.15 -11.34
N TYR A 11 -1.88 -3.02 -10.34
CA TYR A 11 -2.48 -2.83 -9.01
C TYR A 11 -1.83 -1.70 -8.22
N CYS A 12 -0.51 -1.57 -8.30
CA CYS A 12 0.22 -0.49 -7.65
C CYS A 12 -0.19 0.88 -8.19
N ARG A 13 -0.37 1.01 -9.52
CA ARG A 13 -0.87 2.24 -10.15
C ARG A 13 -2.28 2.60 -9.68
N ARG A 14 -3.18 1.62 -9.59
CA ARG A 14 -4.55 1.86 -9.11
C ARG A 14 -4.57 2.33 -7.65
N GLN A 15 -3.75 1.73 -6.79
CA GLN A 15 -3.64 2.14 -5.39
C GLN A 15 -3.07 3.56 -5.25
N GLN A 16 -2.02 3.89 -6.01
CA GLN A 16 -1.45 5.24 -6.05
C GLN A 16 -2.48 6.29 -6.46
N ALA A 17 -3.25 6.01 -7.52
CA ALA A 17 -4.33 6.91 -7.95
C ALA A 17 -5.40 7.11 -6.87
N GLY A 18 -5.73 6.06 -6.09
CA GLY A 18 -6.62 6.20 -4.93
C GLY A 18 -6.05 7.13 -3.86
N PHE A 19 -4.78 6.93 -3.50
CA PHE A 19 -4.08 7.78 -2.53
C PHE A 19 -3.93 9.22 -3.01
N GLU A 20 -3.67 9.44 -4.29
CA GLU A 20 -3.57 10.77 -4.89
C GLU A 20 -4.91 11.51 -4.83
N ARG A 21 -6.02 10.86 -5.23
CA ARG A 21 -7.37 11.44 -5.13
C ARG A 21 -7.74 11.80 -3.71
N ALA A 22 -7.37 10.95 -2.75
CA ALA A 22 -7.64 11.15 -1.33
C ALA A 22 -6.58 12.04 -0.64
N GLN A 23 -5.60 12.56 -1.39
CA GLN A 23 -4.48 13.37 -0.88
C GLN A 23 -3.75 12.74 0.31
N VAL A 24 -3.65 11.40 0.32
CA VAL A 24 -2.92 10.65 1.34
C VAL A 24 -1.44 11.00 1.23
N ARG A 25 -0.81 11.35 2.35
CA ARG A 25 0.64 11.51 2.40
C ARG A 25 1.29 10.15 2.64
N TYR A 26 2.09 9.69 1.68
CA TYR A 26 2.80 8.42 1.78
C TYR A 26 4.19 8.49 1.16
N ARG A 27 5.05 7.55 1.56
CA ARG A 27 6.33 7.28 0.91
C ARG A 27 6.25 5.96 0.16
N VAL A 28 6.92 5.89 -0.98
CA VAL A 28 7.01 4.69 -1.81
C VAL A 28 8.38 4.05 -1.63
N LEU A 29 8.41 2.75 -1.36
CA LEU A 29 9.59 1.94 -1.61
C LEU A 29 9.36 1.04 -2.82
N ASP A 30 10.40 0.93 -3.63
CA ASP A 30 10.47 -0.02 -4.72
C ASP A 30 11.06 -1.33 -4.20
N VAL A 31 10.30 -2.41 -4.27
CA VAL A 31 10.72 -3.75 -3.80
C VAL A 31 11.82 -4.33 -4.66
N GLU A 32 12.09 -3.79 -5.84
CA GLU A 32 13.24 -4.19 -6.66
C GLU A 32 14.55 -3.59 -6.11
N GLN A 33 14.47 -2.51 -5.33
CA GLN A 33 15.62 -1.85 -4.73
C GLN A 33 15.95 -2.43 -3.35
N GLU A 34 17.19 -2.29 -2.91
CA GLU A 34 17.67 -2.86 -1.65
C GLU A 34 16.81 -2.46 -0.44
N GLN A 35 16.44 -1.19 -0.32
CA GLN A 35 15.61 -0.71 0.79
C GLN A 35 14.22 -1.37 0.79
N GLY A 36 13.60 -1.53 -0.37
CA GLY A 36 12.31 -2.22 -0.49
C GLY A 36 12.41 -3.71 -0.23
N ARG A 37 13.46 -4.39 -0.73
CA ARG A 37 13.72 -5.81 -0.43
C ARG A 37 13.87 -6.07 1.05
N ARG A 38 14.68 -5.25 1.74
CA ARG A 38 14.86 -5.35 3.20
C ARG A 38 13.56 -5.12 3.96
N ALA A 39 12.78 -4.12 3.55
CA ALA A 39 11.49 -3.83 4.17
C ALA A 39 10.48 -4.98 3.96
N ALA A 40 10.36 -5.52 2.75
CA ALA A 40 9.48 -6.66 2.46
C ALA A 40 9.87 -7.91 3.27
N ALA A 41 11.17 -8.22 3.34
CA ALA A 41 11.70 -9.33 4.13
C ALA A 41 11.40 -9.16 5.64
N ALA A 42 11.59 -7.96 6.18
CA ALA A 42 11.29 -7.67 7.59
C ALA A 42 9.81 -7.84 7.92
N LEU A 43 8.92 -7.55 6.97
CA LEU A 43 7.47 -7.72 7.12
C LEU A 43 7.00 -9.16 6.84
N ARG A 44 7.89 -10.05 6.38
CA ARG A 44 7.58 -11.43 5.93
C ARG A 44 6.43 -11.46 4.93
N ARG A 45 6.40 -10.50 4.00
CA ARG A 45 5.38 -10.41 2.95
C ARG A 45 6.01 -10.59 1.59
N GLU A 46 5.26 -11.24 0.71
CA GLU A 46 5.62 -11.46 -0.68
C GLU A 46 4.63 -10.71 -1.58
N GLY A 47 5.12 -10.20 -2.71
CA GLY A 47 4.29 -9.49 -3.69
C GLY A 47 4.06 -8.01 -3.38
N VAL A 48 3.32 -7.35 -4.28
CA VAL A 48 3.01 -5.92 -4.23
C VAL A 48 1.60 -5.65 -4.78
N PRO A 49 0.93 -4.56 -4.36
CA PRO A 49 1.40 -3.56 -3.40
C PRO A 49 1.38 -4.07 -1.95
N ILE A 50 2.14 -3.46 -1.06
CA ILE A 50 2.03 -3.66 0.41
C ILE A 50 1.94 -2.29 1.04
N MET A 51 1.06 -2.12 2.02
CA MET A 51 0.82 -0.85 2.71
C MET A 51 1.16 -1.01 4.19
N VAL A 52 1.87 -0.04 4.72
CA VAL A 52 2.15 0.07 6.15
C VAL A 52 1.56 1.39 6.64
N ILE A 53 0.61 1.31 7.56
CA ILE A 53 -0.12 2.44 8.16
C ILE A 53 0.08 2.36 9.67
N GLY A 54 0.89 3.25 10.23
CA GLY A 54 1.33 3.13 11.62
C GLY A 54 2.02 1.77 11.84
N GLN A 55 1.47 0.95 12.73
CA GLN A 55 1.94 -0.40 13.03
C GLN A 55 1.20 -1.50 12.25
N HIS A 56 0.24 -1.12 11.39
CA HIS A 56 -0.58 -2.05 10.63
C HIS A 56 0.02 -2.31 9.24
N VAL A 57 0.07 -3.58 8.87
CA VAL A 57 0.50 -4.02 7.53
C VAL A 57 -0.72 -4.54 6.80
N VAL A 58 -1.01 -3.95 5.64
CA VAL A 58 -2.13 -4.31 4.79
C VAL A 58 -1.58 -4.74 3.44
N ASP A 59 -1.82 -5.98 3.05
CA ASP A 59 -1.43 -6.47 1.74
C ASP A 59 -2.33 -5.82 0.68
N GLY A 60 -1.70 -5.43 -0.43
CA GLY A 60 -2.33 -4.68 -1.50
C GLY A 60 -3.35 -5.47 -2.30
N TYR A 61 -4.54 -4.87 -2.32
CA TYR A 61 -5.53 -4.84 -3.38
C TYR A 61 -6.30 -6.11 -3.82
N ARG A 62 -7.55 -6.18 -3.34
CA ARG A 62 -8.76 -6.30 -4.17
C ARG A 62 -9.75 -5.18 -3.69
N ILE A 63 -10.18 -4.21 -4.54
CA ILE A 63 -11.11 -3.07 -4.18
C ILE A 63 -12.47 -3.71 -3.86
N ALA A 64 -12.74 -4.91 -4.38
CA ALA A 64 -14.04 -5.55 -4.31
C ALA A 64 -14.18 -6.58 -3.17
N ASP A 65 -13.24 -6.67 -2.23
CA ASP A 65 -13.33 -7.62 -1.10
C ASP A 65 -13.12 -6.98 0.27
N HIS A 66 -13.24 -7.81 1.30
CA HIS A 66 -13.03 -7.51 2.73
C HIS A 66 -11.71 -6.77 3.04
N ARG A 67 -10.70 -6.80 2.17
CA ARG A 67 -9.41 -6.12 2.40
C ARG A 67 -9.40 -4.65 1.98
N GLY A 68 -10.31 -4.22 1.11
CA GLY A 68 -10.56 -2.78 0.89
C GLY A 68 -11.02 -2.09 2.17
N ALA A 69 -11.92 -2.73 2.91
CA ALA A 69 -12.38 -2.27 4.21
C ALA A 69 -11.25 -2.23 5.26
N ALA A 70 -10.29 -3.15 5.19
CA ALA A 70 -9.12 -3.13 6.07
C ALA A 70 -8.24 -1.89 5.84
N LEU A 71 -8.15 -1.40 4.59
CA LEU A 71 -7.41 -0.19 4.31
C LEU A 71 -8.11 1.05 4.87
N ASP A 72 -9.41 1.20 4.61
CA ASP A 72 -10.18 2.34 5.12
C ASP A 72 -10.30 2.35 6.64
N ALA A 73 -10.37 1.17 7.29
CA ALA A 73 -10.38 1.08 8.75
C ALA A 73 -9.16 1.74 9.40
N HIS A 74 -8.02 1.78 8.70
CA HIS A 74 -6.79 2.42 9.19
C HIS A 74 -6.58 3.84 8.66
N LEU A 75 -7.20 4.21 7.53
CA LEU A 75 -7.06 5.54 6.93
C LEU A 75 -8.14 6.53 7.39
N LEU A 76 -9.36 6.07 7.62
CA LEU A 76 -10.47 6.91 8.09
C LEU A 76 -10.16 7.60 9.43
N PRO A 77 -9.59 6.94 10.44
CA PRO A 77 -9.21 7.61 11.69
C PRO A 77 -8.13 8.69 11.51
N LEU A 78 -7.38 8.63 10.40
CA LEU A 78 -6.37 9.62 10.04
C LEU A 78 -6.95 10.75 9.17
N GLY A 79 -8.26 10.74 8.89
CA GLY A 79 -8.95 11.72 8.07
C GLY A 79 -8.86 11.47 6.56
N TYR A 80 -8.38 10.29 6.14
CA TYR A 80 -8.26 9.93 4.73
C TYR A 80 -9.38 8.98 4.30
N ARG A 81 -9.99 9.26 3.15
CA ARG A 81 -11.03 8.40 2.55
C ARG A 81 -10.62 8.02 1.14
N VAL A 82 -10.21 6.77 0.95
CA VAL A 82 -9.65 6.28 -0.31
C VAL A 82 -10.70 5.57 -1.16
N TYR A 83 -11.69 4.94 -0.51
CA TYR A 83 -12.84 4.31 -1.15
C TYR A 83 -14.18 4.78 -0.57
#